data_AF-A0AAQ4DM73-F1
#
_entry.id   AF-A0AAQ4DM73-F1
#
_cell.length_a   1.000
_cell.length_b   1.000
_cell.length_c   1.000
_cell.angle_alpha   90.00
_cell.angle_beta   90.00
_cell.angle_gamma   90.00
#
_symmetry.space_group_name_H-M   'P 1'
#
loop_
_entity.id
_entity.type
_entity.pdbx_description
1 polymer ?
#
loop_
_entity_poly.entity_id
_entity_poly.type
_entity_poly.pdbx_seq_one_letter_code
_entity_poly.pdbx_strand_id
1 'polypeptide(L)'
;MAQRGPESVDVAKRRALTDRCWGVPFAVASSAFLLVMVSSCYGYLAVLFMEKYAINHEQVYRISSALIIAHSSAGILVSQLRRKLSVFQISLIGGFLASAGLVASAFAPSVGRMTFTFGVVYGTGIGIALLGLSLYLLIYFEEYRGTATAIL
;
A
#
# COMPACT_ATOMS: atom_id res chain seq x y z
N MET A 1 43.68 17.98 15.46
CA MET A 1 42.59 18.06 16.46
C MET A 1 41.36 18.63 15.74
N ALA A 2 40.55 17.76 15.16
CA ALA A 2 39.38 18.15 14.36
C ALA A 2 38.21 18.48 15.28
N GLN A 3 37.64 19.67 15.11
CA GLN A 3 36.48 20.17 15.83
C GLN A 3 35.30 19.21 15.63
N ARG A 4 34.93 18.48 16.69
CA ARG A 4 33.67 17.72 16.78
C ARG A 4 32.56 18.75 17.00
N GLY A 5 32.03 19.28 15.90
CA GLY A 5 30.97 20.29 15.92
C GLY A 5 29.67 19.78 16.55
N PRO A 6 28.79 20.70 17.02
CA PRO A 6 27.47 20.39 17.61
C PRO A 6 26.58 19.50 16.73
N GLU A 7 26.85 19.48 15.42
CA GLU A 7 26.21 18.62 14.42
C GLU A 7 26.32 17.12 14.75
N SER A 8 27.46 16.68 15.31
CA SER A 8 27.68 15.26 15.65
C SER A 8 26.83 14.79 16.84
N VAL A 9 26.49 15.69 17.75
CA VAL A 9 25.70 15.41 18.95
C VAL A 9 24.21 15.35 18.60
N ASP A 10 23.74 16.23 17.71
CA ASP A 10 22.34 16.21 17.23
C ASP A 10 22.02 14.99 16.37
N VAL A 11 22.98 14.53 15.56
CA VAL A 11 22.83 13.27 14.79
C VAL A 11 22.76 12.07 15.74
N ALA A 12 23.59 12.01 16.78
CA ALA A 12 23.55 10.94 17.78
C ALA A 12 22.24 10.93 18.58
N LYS A 13 21.73 12.11 18.94
CA LYS A 13 20.45 12.26 19.65
C LYS A 13 19.26 11.88 18.77
N ARG A 14 19.29 12.22 17.47
CA ARG A 14 18.30 11.75 16.48
C ARG A 14 18.35 10.24 16.31
N ARG A 15 19.54 9.62 16.22
CA ARG A 15 19.71 8.16 16.17
C ARG A 15 19.07 7.45 17.38
N ALA A 16 19.33 7.95 18.58
CA ALA A 16 18.79 7.37 19.81
C ALA A 16 17.25 7.48 19.92
N LEU A 17 16.65 8.49 19.29
CA LEU A 17 15.19 8.63 19.20
C LEU A 17 14.58 7.67 18.17
N THR A 18 15.26 7.43 17.04
CA THR A 18 14.82 6.46 16.03
C THR A 18 14.83 5.02 16.58
N ASP A 19 15.84 4.64 17.39
CA ASP A 19 15.94 3.31 18.00
C ASP A 19 14.88 3.02 19.07
N ARG A 20 14.33 4.05 19.74
CA ARG A 20 13.22 3.85 20.71
C ARG A 20 11.85 3.63 20.06
N CYS A 21 11.72 3.90 18.76
CA CYS A 21 10.44 3.87 18.05
C CYS A 21 10.31 2.69 17.07
N TRP A 22 10.89 1.53 17.39
CA TRP A 22 10.72 0.27 16.64
C TRP A 22 9.26 -0.20 16.48
N GLY A 23 8.33 0.34 17.27
CA GLY A 23 6.89 0.08 17.06
C GLY A 23 6.36 0.63 15.74
N VAL A 24 6.96 1.69 15.19
CA VAL A 24 6.54 2.31 13.93
C VAL A 24 6.72 1.40 12.71
N PRO A 25 7.91 0.81 12.46
CA PRO A 25 8.07 -0.13 11.34
C PRO A 25 7.23 -1.39 11.52
N PHE A 26 7.02 -1.86 12.75
CA PHE A 26 6.15 -3.01 13.00
C PHE A 26 4.68 -2.71 12.68
N ALA A 27 4.20 -1.51 13.06
CA ALA A 27 2.86 -1.06 12.71
C ALA A 27 2.70 -0.92 11.19
N VAL A 28 3.68 -0.33 10.51
CA VAL A 28 3.69 -0.21 9.04
C VAL A 28 3.69 -1.58 8.37
N ALA A 29 4.55 -2.49 8.80
CA ALA A 29 4.61 -3.85 8.26
C ALA A 29 3.30 -4.60 8.49
N SER A 30 2.70 -4.48 9.68
CA SER A 30 1.39 -5.08 9.95
C SER A 30 0.30 -4.54 9.02
N SER A 31 0.31 -3.23 8.73
CA SER A 31 -0.65 -2.62 7.81
C SER A 31 -0.43 -3.05 6.35
N ALA A 32 0.84 -3.16 5.92
CA ALA A 32 1.19 -3.67 4.60
C ALA A 32 0.79 -5.14 4.44
N PHE A 33 1.04 -5.96 5.46
CA PHE A 33 0.65 -7.36 5.50
C PHE A 33 -0.87 -7.54 5.33
N LEU A 34 -1.68 -6.77 6.06
CA LEU A 34 -3.14 -6.81 5.94
C LEU A 34 -3.63 -6.45 4.53
N LEU A 35 -2.97 -5.47 3.89
CA LEU A 35 -3.29 -5.07 2.51
C LEU A 35 -2.94 -6.18 1.51
N VAL A 36 -1.75 -6.78 1.63
CA VAL A 36 -1.27 -7.83 0.71
C VAL A 36 -2.04 -9.14 0.90
N MET A 37 -2.49 -9.45 2.11
CA MET A 37 -3.22 -10.69 2.41
C MET A 37 -4.44 -10.90 1.50
N VAL A 38 -5.17 -9.84 1.18
CA VAL A 38 -6.31 -9.90 0.26
C VAL A 38 -5.87 -10.29 -1.16
N SER A 39 -4.71 -9.82 -1.61
CA SER A 39 -4.13 -10.21 -2.90
C SER A 39 -3.67 -11.67 -2.90
N SER A 40 -3.16 -12.18 -1.77
CA SER A 40 -2.83 -13.60 -1.61
C SER A 40 -4.08 -14.49 -1.67
N CYS A 41 -5.21 -14.00 -1.17
CA CYS A 41 -6.50 -14.69 -1.28
C CYS A 41 -7.14 -14.58 -2.68
N TYR A 42 -6.52 -13.89 -3.65
CA TYR A 42 -7.11 -13.68 -4.96
C TYR A 42 -7.44 -14.99 -5.69
N GLY A 43 -6.65 -16.06 -5.50
CA GLY A 43 -6.94 -17.37 -6.09
C GLY A 43 -8.31 -17.92 -5.65
N TYR A 44 -8.66 -17.74 -4.37
CA TYR A 44 -9.97 -18.12 -3.85
C TYR A 44 -11.08 -17.18 -4.36
N LEU A 45 -10.82 -15.87 -4.35
CA LEU A 45 -11.77 -14.87 -4.87
C LEU A 45 -12.09 -15.10 -6.35
N ALA A 46 -11.10 -15.48 -7.16
CA ALA A 46 -11.29 -15.79 -8.58
C ALA A 46 -12.26 -16.96 -8.79
N VAL A 47 -12.14 -18.03 -8.00
CA VAL A 47 -13.08 -19.16 -8.02
C VAL A 47 -14.48 -18.70 -7.59
N LEU A 48 -14.55 -17.90 -6.53
CA LEU A 48 -15.81 -17.36 -6.01
C LEU A 48 -16.52 -16.44 -7.01
N PHE A 49 -15.77 -15.69 -7.82
CA PHE A 49 -16.33 -14.86 -8.90
C PHE A 49 -16.86 -15.71 -10.06
N MET A 50 -16.17 -16.80 -10.40
CA MET A 50 -16.67 -17.72 -11.43
C MET A 50 -17.98 -18.38 -10.99
N GLU A 51 -18.06 -18.82 -9.73
CA GLU A 51 -19.28 -19.44 -9.18
C GLU A 51 -20.44 -18.43 -9.05
N LYS A 52 -20.18 -17.25 -8.47
CA LYS A 52 -21.22 -16.23 -8.22
C LYS A 52 -21.83 -15.66 -9.50
N TYR A 53 -21.02 -15.44 -10.53
CA TYR A 53 -21.47 -14.80 -11.76
C TYR A 53 -21.64 -15.78 -12.94
N ALA A 54 -21.36 -17.07 -12.74
CA ALA A 54 -21.35 -18.09 -13.80
C ALA A 54 -20.54 -17.65 -15.04
N ILE A 55 -19.37 -17.04 -14.79
CA ILE A 55 -18.51 -16.43 -15.81
C ILE A 55 -17.29 -17.29 -16.13
N ASN A 56 -16.87 -17.23 -17.39
CA ASN A 56 -15.66 -17.90 -17.87
C ASN A 56 -14.38 -17.27 -17.28
N HIS A 57 -13.30 -18.07 -17.24
CA HIS A 57 -11.97 -17.64 -16.81
C HIS A 57 -11.47 -16.35 -17.51
N GLU A 58 -11.82 -16.15 -18.78
CA GLU A 58 -11.46 -14.96 -19.55
C GLU A 58 -11.99 -13.66 -18.91
N GLN A 59 -13.22 -13.69 -18.38
CA GLN A 59 -13.82 -12.50 -17.77
C GLN A 59 -13.20 -12.19 -16.40
N VAL A 60 -12.84 -13.23 -15.65
CA VAL A 60 -12.10 -13.06 -14.39
C VAL A 60 -10.70 -12.52 -14.66
N TYR A 61 -10.05 -12.97 -15.72
CA TYR A 61 -8.76 -12.43 -16.14
C TYR A 61 -8.83 -10.91 -16.40
N ARG A 62 -9.92 -10.43 -17.01
CA ARG A 62 -10.17 -8.99 -17.22
C ARG A 62 -10.28 -8.20 -15.91
N ILE A 63 -10.78 -8.81 -14.84
CA ILE A 63 -10.81 -8.17 -13.51
C ILE A 63 -9.39 -8.06 -12.95
N SER A 64 -8.60 -9.14 -12.98
CA SER A 64 -7.21 -9.11 -12.52
C SER A 64 -6.34 -8.15 -13.31
N SER A 65 -6.46 -8.11 -14.64
CA SER A 65 -5.64 -7.22 -15.45
C SER A 65 -5.99 -5.75 -15.17
N ALA A 66 -7.27 -5.42 -14.98
CA ALA A 66 -7.69 -4.09 -14.52
C ALA A 66 -7.10 -3.73 -13.15
N LEU A 67 -7.07 -4.69 -12.21
CA LEU A 67 -6.44 -4.52 -10.90
C LEU A 67 -4.95 -4.18 -11.03
N ILE A 68 -4.20 -4.94 -11.83
CA ILE A 68 -2.76 -4.73 -12.00
C ILE A 68 -2.50 -3.37 -12.65
N ILE A 69 -3.25 -3.01 -13.69
CA ILE A 69 -3.13 -1.69 -14.35
C ILE A 69 -3.40 -0.57 -13.34
N ALA A 70 -4.47 -0.69 -12.56
CA ALA A 70 -4.83 0.28 -11.53
C ALA A 70 -3.75 0.40 -10.45
N HIS A 71 -3.19 -0.73 -10.02
CA HIS A 71 -2.08 -0.79 -9.07
C HIS A 71 -0.82 -0.11 -9.62
N SER A 72 -0.42 -0.41 -10.85
CA SER A 72 0.75 0.23 -11.49
C SER A 72 0.54 1.73 -11.69
N SER A 73 -0.68 2.17 -12.02
CA SER A 73 -1.01 3.59 -12.17
C SER A 73 -0.91 4.39 -10.86
N ALA A 74 -0.99 3.71 -9.70
CA ALA A 74 -0.87 4.33 -8.39
C ALA A 74 0.48 5.05 -8.21
N GLY A 75 1.56 4.58 -8.86
CA GLY A 75 2.86 5.26 -8.84
C GLY A 75 2.80 6.69 -9.37
N ILE A 76 2.06 6.91 -10.47
CA ILE A 76 1.88 8.22 -11.07
C ILE A 76 1.02 9.11 -10.15
N LEU A 77 -0.06 8.54 -9.59
CA LEU A 77 -0.95 9.23 -8.65
C LEU A 77 -0.18 9.69 -7.40
N VAL A 78 0.59 8.80 -6.77
CA VAL A 78 1.40 9.10 -5.59
C VAL A 78 2.43 10.19 -5.89
N SER A 79 3.07 10.15 -7.06
CA SER A 79 4.03 11.17 -7.48
C SER A 79 3.40 12.57 -7.53
N GLN A 80 2.18 12.68 -8.07
CA GLN A 80 1.45 13.95 -8.09
C GLN A 80 0.97 14.37 -6.69
N LEU A 81 0.41 13.43 -5.92
CA LEU A 81 -0.11 13.70 -4.57
C LEU A 81 0.99 14.13 -3.60
N ARG A 82 2.21 13.60 -3.75
CA ARG A 82 3.37 13.97 -2.91
C ARG A 82 3.71 15.46 -2.96
N ARG A 83 3.34 16.18 -4.03
CA ARG A 83 3.56 17.63 -4.14
C ARG A 83 2.64 18.45 -3.22
N LYS A 84 1.51 17.87 -2.79
CA LYS A 84 0.45 18.57 -2.04
C LYS A 84 0.16 17.97 -0.67
N LEU A 85 0.45 16.69 -0.46
CA LEU A 85 0.08 15.92 0.74
C LEU A 85 1.30 15.29 1.40
N SER A 86 1.23 15.14 2.73
CA SER A 86 2.23 14.39 3.47
C SER A 86 2.13 12.89 3.18
N VAL A 87 3.26 12.18 3.21
CA VAL A 87 3.33 10.73 2.91
C VAL A 87 2.39 9.90 3.79
N PHE A 88 2.26 10.26 5.07
CA PHE A 88 1.31 9.62 5.99
C PHE A 88 -0.15 9.76 5.55
N GLN A 89 -0.55 10.96 5.11
CA GLN A 89 -1.92 11.21 4.64
C GLN A 89 -2.20 10.44 3.35
N ILE A 90 -1.22 10.36 2.44
CA ILE A 90 -1.35 9.60 1.19
C ILE A 90 -1.59 8.12 1.48
N SER A 91 -0.81 7.54 2.39
CA SER A 91 -0.96 6.13 2.80
C SER A 91 -2.33 5.88 3.45
N LEU A 92 -2.76 6.77 4.35
CA LEU A 92 -4.06 6.67 5.02
C LEU A 92 -5.22 6.72 4.01
N ILE A 93 -5.18 7.67 3.07
CA ILE A 93 -6.19 7.79 2.00
C ILE A 93 -6.21 6.53 1.13
N GLY A 94 -5.04 6.00 0.76
CA GLY A 94 -4.94 4.74 0.00
C GLY A 94 -5.58 3.56 0.74
N GLY A 95 -5.30 3.42 2.04
CA GLY A 95 -5.87 2.36 2.87
C GLY A 95 -7.39 2.46 3.02
N PHE A 96 -7.91 3.68 3.24
CA PHE A 96 -9.35 3.93 3.25
C PHE A 96 -10.00 3.61 1.90
N LEU A 97 -9.35 4.00 0.79
CA LEU A 97 -9.85 3.72 -0.55
C LEU A 97 -9.85 2.22 -0.85
N ALA A 98 -8.82 1.50 -0.42
CA ALA A 98 -8.76 0.04 -0.53
C ALA A 98 -9.88 -0.62 0.27
N SER A 99 -10.05 -0.26 1.55
CA SER A 99 -11.13 -0.80 2.39
C SER A 99 -12.52 -0.51 1.80
N ALA A 100 -12.76 0.73 1.36
CA ALA A 100 -14.01 1.12 0.72
C ALA A 100 -14.26 0.35 -0.59
N GLY A 101 -13.23 0.16 -1.42
CA GLY A 101 -13.32 -0.63 -2.65
C GLY A 101 -13.64 -2.10 -2.38
N LEU A 102 -13.05 -2.67 -1.32
CA LEU A 102 -13.31 -4.06 -0.91
C LEU A 102 -14.73 -4.25 -0.37
N VAL A 103 -15.19 -3.34 0.48
CA VAL A 103 -16.57 -3.37 1.01
C VAL A 103 -17.58 -3.14 -0.11
N ALA A 104 -17.33 -2.19 -1.01
CA ALA A 104 -18.19 -1.93 -2.17
C ALA A 104 -18.28 -3.14 -3.12
N SER A 105 -17.17 -3.87 -3.26
CA SER A 105 -17.10 -5.10 -4.05
C SER A 105 -18.02 -6.21 -3.51
N ALA A 106 -18.21 -6.30 -2.19
CA ALA A 106 -19.12 -7.28 -1.59
C ALA A 106 -20.59 -7.08 -2.05
N PHE A 107 -20.99 -5.83 -2.27
CA PHE A 107 -22.33 -5.45 -2.72
C PHE A 107 -22.48 -5.40 -4.25
N ALA A 108 -21.43 -5.69 -5.02
CA ALA A 108 -21.50 -5.66 -6.47
C ALA A 108 -22.44 -6.77 -6.99
N PRO A 109 -23.51 -6.43 -7.75
CA PRO A 109 -24.42 -7.40 -8.36
C PRO A 109 -24.04 -7.77 -9.80
N SER A 110 -23.06 -7.08 -10.40
CA SER A 110 -22.65 -7.31 -11.79
C SER A 110 -21.15 -7.29 -11.96
N VAL A 111 -20.67 -8.07 -12.94
CA VAL A 111 -19.25 -8.20 -13.30
C VAL A 111 -18.62 -6.82 -13.58
N GLY A 112 -19.32 -5.93 -14.29
CA GLY A 112 -18.80 -4.58 -14.56
C GLY A 112 -18.60 -3.73 -13.31
N ARG A 113 -19.55 -3.77 -12.36
CA ARG A 113 -19.42 -3.07 -11.07
C ARG A 113 -18.33 -3.69 -10.20
N MET A 114 -18.18 -5.01 -10.29
CA MET A 114 -17.11 -5.75 -9.63
C MET A 114 -15.73 -5.34 -10.17
N THR A 115 -15.54 -5.31 -11.50
CA THR A 115 -14.29 -4.85 -12.12
C THR A 115 -13.94 -3.42 -11.73
N PHE A 116 -14.95 -2.54 -11.65
CA PHE A 116 -14.72 -1.15 -11.27
C PHE A 116 -14.34 -1.02 -9.78
N THR A 117 -15.10 -1.64 -8.87
CA THR A 117 -14.84 -1.54 -7.42
C THR A 117 -13.61 -2.31 -6.99
N PHE A 118 -13.49 -3.58 -7.37
CA PHE A 118 -12.38 -4.45 -6.98
C PHE A 118 -11.14 -4.28 -7.86
N GLY A 119 -11.31 -4.06 -9.16
CA GLY A 119 -10.18 -3.84 -10.06
C GLY A 119 -9.63 -2.43 -9.87
N VAL A 120 -10.44 -1.42 -10.17
CA VAL A 120 -9.97 -0.03 -10.21
C VAL A 120 -9.84 0.58 -8.82
N VAL A 121 -10.93 0.65 -8.05
CA VAL A 121 -10.92 1.38 -6.75
C VAL A 121 -10.00 0.69 -5.75
N TYR A 122 -10.18 -0.62 -5.55
CA TYR A 122 -9.34 -1.40 -4.64
C TYR A 122 -7.90 -1.50 -5.14
N GLY A 123 -7.66 -1.78 -6.44
CA GLY A 123 -6.32 -1.86 -7.02
C GLY A 123 -5.52 -0.56 -6.93
N THR A 124 -6.16 0.59 -7.18
CA THR A 124 -5.52 1.90 -6.98
C THR A 124 -5.30 2.18 -5.49
N GLY A 125 -6.28 1.87 -4.62
CA GLY A 125 -6.16 2.08 -3.18
C GLY A 125 -4.97 1.34 -2.57
N ILE A 126 -4.84 0.04 -2.86
CA ILE A 126 -3.73 -0.78 -2.35
C ILE A 126 -2.38 -0.30 -2.91
N GLY A 127 -2.32 0.10 -4.18
CA GLY A 127 -1.11 0.66 -4.78
C GLY A 127 -0.66 1.96 -4.10
N ILE A 128 -1.59 2.88 -3.86
CA ILE A 128 -1.29 4.16 -3.18
C ILE A 128 -0.85 3.89 -1.73
N ALA A 129 -1.53 2.97 -1.03
CA ALA A 129 -1.23 2.63 0.36
C ALA A 129 0.17 2.03 0.51
N LEU A 130 0.51 1.01 -0.29
CA LEU A 130 1.82 0.34 -0.25
C LEU A 130 2.95 1.31 -0.59
N LEU A 131 2.82 2.09 -1.67
CA LEU A 131 3.81 3.10 -2.03
C LEU A 131 3.97 4.17 -0.93
N GLY A 132 2.87 4.59 -0.31
CA GLY A 132 2.89 5.52 0.81
C GLY A 132 3.64 4.96 2.02
N LEU A 133 3.39 3.69 2.38
CA LEU A 133 4.08 3.00 3.48
C LEU A 133 5.58 2.82 3.18
N SER A 134 5.93 2.41 1.97
CA SER A 134 7.33 2.31 1.54
C SER A 134 8.07 3.64 1.63
N LEU A 135 7.46 4.72 1.13
CA LEU A 135 8.04 6.07 1.22
C LEU A 135 8.16 6.55 2.66
N TYR A 136 7.17 6.23 3.51
CA TYR A 136 7.18 6.59 4.91
C TYR A 136 8.37 5.95 5.64
N LEU A 137 8.59 4.64 5.44
CA LEU A 137 9.76 3.95 6.00
C LEU A 137 11.08 4.50 5.46
N LEU A 138 11.15 4.81 4.16
CA LEU A 138 12.38 5.31 3.52
C LEU A 138 12.84 6.66 4.08
N ILE A 139 11.87 7.53 4.41
CA ILE A 139 12.13 8.84 5.03
C ILE A 139 12.41 8.69 6.52
N TYR A 140 11.74 7.76 7.20
CA TYR A 140 11.86 7.57 8.65
C TYR A 140 13.18 6.88 9.05
N PHE A 141 13.64 5.89 8.30
CA PHE A 141 14.90 5.17 8.54
C PHE A 141 15.92 5.51 7.45
N GLU A 142 16.85 6.43 7.71
CA GLU A 142 17.90 6.76 6.74
C GLU A 142 19.01 5.70 6.67
N GLU A 143 19.30 5.02 7.79
CA GLU A 143 20.42 4.06 7.91
C GLU A 143 20.00 2.61 7.63
N TYR A 144 18.75 2.24 7.98
CA TYR A 144 18.21 0.88 7.78
C TYR A 144 17.20 0.79 6.63
N ARG A 145 17.36 1.60 5.58
CA ARG A 145 16.44 1.60 4.41
C ARG A 145 16.24 0.20 3.82
N GLY A 146 17.32 -0.59 3.73
CA GLY A 146 17.27 -1.96 3.24
C GLY A 146 16.47 -2.89 4.16
N THR A 147 16.74 -2.85 5.47
CA THR A 147 16.05 -3.71 6.45
C THR A 147 14.59 -3.31 6.62
N ALA A 148 14.28 -2.02 6.65
CA ALA A 148 12.90 -1.52 6.75
C ALA A 148 12.07 -1.90 5.52
N THR A 149 12.66 -1.81 4.32
CA THR A 149 12.00 -2.27 3.09
C THR A 149 11.88 -3.79 3.04
N ALA A 150 12.80 -4.53 3.67
CA ALA A 150 12.74 -5.99 3.74
C ALA A 150 11.67 -6.52 4.72
N ILE A 151 11.30 -5.73 5.74
CA ILE A 151 10.22 -6.08 6.69
C ILE A 151 8.84 -5.75 6.10
N LEU A 152 8.76 -4.77 5.20
CA LEU A 152 7.54 -4.39 4.48
C LEU A 152 7.14 -5.45 3.44
#